data_AF-A8EVF3-F1
#
_entry.id   AF-A8EVF3-F1
#
_cell.length_a   1.000
_cell.length_b   1.000
_cell.length_c   1.000
_cell.angle_alpha   90.00
_cell.angle_beta   90.00
_cell.angle_gamma   90.00
#
_symmetry.space_group_name_H-M   'P 1'
#
loop_
_entity.id
_entity.type
_entity.pdbx_description
1 polymer ?
#
loop_
_entity_poly.entity_id
_entity_poly.type
_entity_poly.pdbx_seq_one_letter_code
_entity_poly.pdbx_strand_id
1 'polypeptide(L)'
;MGEKKENLDNTNQSKSIYIILKKFGINIYKKTTSSDEWLSIPIMLIVMLFAFGILMLYMNQFSYIFFANDENSWSTIVKENHQIDKIEKLGQVGDFIGGALNPLFALFSFILLLMTVKIQNKALKNSQEELKLTREELHRSANAQEKQIESIKIQNFETTFFNMLSLHNEILKNIVIKDNPSFKYRRVNAKNEFNSIKFEEKPSNNDISGKIAIKEIVKGIERISSTNIYPPRIFFNLYNLIHDTIQPYIGHYFVNIFQILKFISTDETISDKKKYSNLFRAQFSSNELKLLFYHCAGKIGSEEFKNYIEEFNFFEHLIIEKEEHIFKFIISNYLYSDYAFGDEKNKFNNFAQNILYENKECFEGIKNGQYCDKYILIRKYYESNDYILAKENIQNISTVIHDGNIEVIIKEIEDEINKSNPSSQEPQ
;
A
#
# COMPACT_ATOMS: atom_id res chain seq x y z
N MET A 1 51.74 23.29 -9.49
CA MET A 1 51.02 22.01 -9.76
C MET A 1 49.56 22.29 -9.41
N GLY A 2 48.57 22.34 -10.29
CA GLY A 2 48.45 22.04 -11.71
C GLY A 2 46.95 21.87 -11.94
N GLU A 3 46.19 22.97 -12.07
CA GLU A 3 44.77 22.92 -12.41
C GLU A 3 44.58 23.30 -13.88
N LYS A 4 44.11 22.31 -14.64
CA LYS A 4 43.85 22.38 -16.07
C LYS A 4 42.58 23.18 -16.34
N LYS A 5 42.71 24.06 -17.33
CA LYS A 5 41.66 24.84 -17.98
C LYS A 5 40.47 24.00 -18.44
N GLU A 6 39.31 24.63 -18.31
CA GLU A 6 38.00 24.32 -18.88
C GLU A 6 38.06 23.83 -20.33
N ASN A 7 37.25 22.80 -20.62
CA ASN A 7 36.72 22.48 -21.94
C ASN A 7 35.40 21.68 -21.78
N LEU A 8 34.38 22.36 -21.23
CA LEU A 8 32.96 22.17 -21.59
C LEU A 8 32.70 23.23 -22.70
N ASP A 9 31.92 23.07 -23.75
CA ASP A 9 30.77 22.23 -23.99
C ASP A 9 30.46 22.33 -25.51
N ASN A 10 30.55 21.24 -26.28
CA ASN A 10 30.01 21.17 -27.65
C ASN A 10 29.12 19.94 -27.87
N THR A 11 28.95 19.12 -26.82
CA THR A 11 28.20 17.86 -26.82
C THR A 11 26.84 17.98 -26.14
N ASN A 12 26.63 18.97 -25.25
CA ASN A 12 25.32 19.21 -24.64
C ASN A 12 24.34 19.98 -25.55
N GLN A 13 24.81 20.93 -26.38
CA GLN A 13 23.93 21.66 -27.30
C GLN A 13 23.27 20.74 -28.33
N SER A 14 23.99 19.73 -28.86
CA SER A 14 23.42 18.80 -29.85
C SER A 14 22.38 17.85 -29.24
N LYS A 15 22.55 17.44 -27.98
CA LYS A 15 21.56 16.64 -27.24
C LYS A 15 20.30 17.45 -26.92
N SER A 16 20.46 18.71 -26.53
CA SER A 16 19.33 19.61 -26.25
C SER A 16 18.50 19.89 -27.50
N ILE A 17 19.15 20.12 -28.64
CA ILE A 17 18.47 20.31 -29.95
C ILE A 17 17.72 19.04 -30.38
N TYR A 18 18.32 17.85 -30.19
CA TYR A 18 17.69 16.58 -30.51
C TYR A 18 16.42 16.31 -29.66
N ILE A 19 16.46 16.64 -28.38
CA ILE A 19 15.31 16.51 -27.46
C ILE A 19 14.19 17.50 -27.83
N ILE A 20 14.55 18.73 -28.22
CA ILE A 20 13.58 19.75 -28.66
C ILE A 20 12.90 19.30 -29.97
N LEU A 21 13.65 18.81 -30.95
CA LEU A 21 13.10 18.37 -32.25
C LEU A 21 12.18 17.15 -32.13
N LYS A 22 12.46 16.23 -31.20
CA LYS A 22 11.59 15.07 -30.92
C LYS A 22 10.26 15.48 -30.27
N LYS A 23 10.23 16.56 -29.49
CA LYS A 23 9.01 17.12 -28.87
C LYS A 23 8.06 17.76 -29.89
N PHE A 24 8.58 18.21 -31.04
CA PHE A 24 7.80 18.76 -32.16
C PHE A 24 7.41 17.72 -33.22
N GLY A 25 7.59 16.42 -32.93
CA GLY A 25 7.24 15.34 -33.86
C GLY A 25 8.17 15.21 -35.08
N ILE A 26 9.32 15.90 -35.08
CA ILE A 26 10.30 15.85 -36.17
C ILE A 26 11.24 14.68 -35.91
N ASN A 27 10.98 13.54 -36.55
CA ASN A 27 11.89 12.39 -36.55
C ASN A 27 13.10 12.69 -37.44
N ILE A 28 14.24 13.04 -36.84
CA ILE A 28 15.51 13.04 -37.55
C ILE A 28 15.95 11.59 -37.70
N TYR A 29 15.57 10.98 -38.81
CA TYR A 29 16.19 9.74 -39.25
C TYR A 29 17.68 10.04 -39.47
N LYS A 30 18.52 9.55 -38.56
CA LYS A 30 19.94 9.39 -38.83
C LYS A 30 20.00 8.45 -40.02
N LYS A 31 20.21 9.00 -41.22
CA LYS A 31 20.34 8.24 -42.47
C LYS A 31 21.57 7.36 -42.30
N THR A 32 21.35 6.16 -41.75
CA THR A 32 22.33 5.10 -41.74
C THR A 32 22.67 4.83 -43.19
N THR A 33 23.96 4.96 -43.49
CA THR A 33 24.66 4.64 -44.74
C THR A 33 24.44 3.17 -45.10
N SER A 34 23.22 2.87 -45.52
CA SER A 34 22.77 1.58 -46.06
C SER A 34 22.56 1.70 -47.58
N SER A 35 22.18 2.89 -48.07
CA SER A 35 21.93 3.14 -49.50
C SER A 35 23.17 2.95 -50.38
N ASP A 36 24.36 3.14 -49.83
CA ASP A 36 25.59 3.19 -50.64
C ASP A 36 26.13 1.78 -50.96
N GLU A 37 25.79 0.77 -50.16
CA GLU A 37 26.19 -0.62 -50.41
C GLU A 37 25.30 -1.30 -51.47
N TRP A 38 23.99 -1.01 -51.48
CA TRP A 38 23.08 -1.53 -52.51
C TRP A 38 23.34 -0.93 -53.90
N LEU A 39 23.92 0.28 -53.98
CA LEU A 39 24.35 0.88 -55.25
C LEU A 39 25.52 0.12 -55.91
N SER A 40 26.31 -0.64 -55.16
CA SER A 40 27.50 -1.31 -55.71
C SER A 40 27.17 -2.54 -56.58
N ILE A 41 26.02 -3.18 -56.40
CA ILE A 41 25.57 -4.32 -57.24
C ILE A 41 25.30 -3.87 -58.69
N PRO A 42 24.44 -2.86 -58.97
CA PRO A 42 24.20 -2.40 -60.33
C PRO A 42 25.46 -1.80 -60.97
N ILE A 43 26.32 -1.10 -60.21
CA ILE A 43 27.60 -0.60 -60.71
C ILE A 43 28.52 -1.74 -61.14
N MET A 44 28.59 -2.81 -60.35
CA MET A 44 29.41 -3.97 -60.70
C MET A 44 28.86 -4.73 -61.90
N LEU A 45 27.54 -4.86 -62.03
CA LEU A 45 26.89 -5.40 -63.24
C LEU A 45 27.22 -4.56 -64.48
N ILE A 46 27.24 -3.23 -64.35
CA ILE A 46 27.65 -2.33 -65.44
C ILE A 46 29.13 -2.55 -65.78
N VAL A 47 30.01 -2.71 -64.79
CA VAL A 47 31.44 -3.01 -65.01
C VAL A 47 31.64 -4.38 -65.66
N MET A 48 30.86 -5.39 -65.27
CA MET A 48 30.85 -6.72 -65.91
C MET A 48 30.41 -6.64 -67.37
N LEU A 49 29.33 -5.89 -67.67
CA LEU A 49 28.86 -5.66 -69.03
C LEU A 49 29.89 -4.88 -69.87
N PHE A 50 30.57 -3.91 -69.28
CA PHE A 50 31.61 -3.13 -69.94
C PHE A 50 32.86 -4.00 -70.23
N ALA A 51 33.31 -4.79 -69.27
CA ALA A 51 34.41 -5.74 -69.45
C ALA A 51 34.08 -6.80 -70.51
N PHE A 52 32.84 -7.28 -70.54
CA PHE A 52 32.34 -8.18 -71.57
C PHE A 52 32.32 -7.51 -72.95
N GLY A 53 31.88 -6.24 -73.04
CA GLY A 53 31.93 -5.46 -74.28
C GLY A 53 33.36 -5.28 -74.80
N ILE A 54 34.32 -4.98 -73.92
CA ILE A 54 35.74 -4.90 -74.27
C ILE A 54 36.25 -6.25 -74.77
N LEU A 55 35.92 -7.34 -74.08
CA LEU A 55 36.31 -8.70 -74.50
C LEU A 55 35.76 -9.01 -75.90
N MET A 56 34.50 -8.69 -76.19
CA MET A 56 33.88 -8.88 -77.51
C MET A 56 34.57 -8.07 -78.61
N LEU A 57 35.04 -6.85 -78.30
CA LEU A 57 35.83 -6.04 -79.24
C LEU A 57 37.19 -6.68 -79.54
N TYR A 58 37.90 -7.18 -78.52
CA TYR A 58 39.16 -7.91 -78.71
C TYR A 58 38.94 -9.21 -79.49
N MET A 59 37.85 -9.93 -79.22
CA MET A 59 37.47 -11.15 -79.96
C MET A 59 37.16 -10.85 -81.43
N ASN A 60 36.48 -9.74 -81.71
CA ASN A 60 36.20 -9.30 -83.09
C ASN A 60 37.52 -9.01 -83.83
N GLN A 61 38.45 -8.27 -83.22
CA GLN A 61 39.78 -8.01 -83.77
C GLN A 61 40.59 -9.31 -83.99
N PHE A 62 40.57 -10.23 -83.03
CA PHE A 62 41.25 -11.52 -83.15
C PHE A 62 40.66 -12.37 -84.27
N SER A 63 39.33 -12.42 -84.41
CA SER A 63 38.67 -13.11 -85.51
C SER A 63 39.05 -12.52 -86.86
N TYR A 64 39.11 -11.19 -86.96
CA TYR A 64 39.54 -10.50 -88.18
C TYR A 64 40.97 -10.88 -88.56
N ILE A 65 41.91 -10.87 -87.61
CA ILE A 65 43.32 -11.24 -87.84
C ILE A 65 43.46 -12.73 -88.18
N PHE A 66 42.74 -13.62 -87.48
CA PHE A 66 42.80 -15.06 -87.70
C PHE A 66 42.23 -15.48 -89.06
N PHE A 67 41.13 -14.85 -89.51
CA PHE A 67 40.56 -15.09 -90.84
C PHE A 67 41.26 -14.30 -91.97
N ALA A 68 41.83 -13.12 -91.69
CA ALA A 68 42.59 -12.33 -92.68
C ALA A 68 43.98 -12.92 -92.98
N ASN A 69 44.65 -13.52 -91.99
CA ASN A 69 45.94 -14.19 -92.23
C ASN A 69 45.84 -15.46 -93.07
N ASP A 70 44.63 -15.98 -93.30
CA ASP A 70 44.43 -17.13 -94.19
C ASP A 70 44.41 -16.70 -95.67
N GLU A 71 44.31 -15.40 -95.99
CA GLU A 71 44.22 -14.87 -97.36
C GLU A 71 45.47 -15.22 -98.22
N ASN A 72 46.58 -15.61 -97.58
CA ASN A 72 47.80 -16.09 -98.25
C ASN A 72 47.88 -17.62 -98.46
N SER A 73 46.83 -18.40 -98.17
CA SER A 73 46.80 -19.86 -98.42
C SER A 73 45.70 -20.32 -99.41
N TRP A 74 44.94 -19.39 -100.01
CA TRP A 74 43.75 -19.72 -100.83
C TRP A 74 44.01 -20.14 -102.28
N SER A 75 45.24 -20.45 -102.70
CA SER A 75 45.50 -20.85 -104.10
C SER A 75 45.76 -22.33 -104.35
N THR A 76 45.76 -23.21 -103.34
CA THR A 76 45.83 -24.66 -103.59
C THR A 76 45.16 -25.45 -102.48
N ILE A 77 43.88 -25.80 -102.64
CA ILE A 77 43.31 -27.16 -102.55
C ILE A 77 41.78 -27.07 -102.78
N VAL A 78 41.34 -27.77 -103.82
CA VAL A 78 39.97 -27.82 -104.34
C VAL A 78 39.17 -28.93 -103.63
N LYS A 79 37.95 -28.59 -103.20
CA LYS A 79 36.71 -29.41 -103.07
C LYS A 79 36.83 -30.82 -102.44
N GLU A 80 36.59 -30.90 -101.13
CA GLU A 80 35.47 -31.68 -100.52
C GLU A 80 35.39 -31.48 -98.99
N ASN A 81 36.43 -30.97 -98.33
CA ASN A 81 36.46 -30.76 -96.87
C ASN A 81 36.17 -29.34 -96.38
N HIS A 82 35.75 -28.42 -97.25
CA HIS A 82 35.55 -27.01 -96.88
C HIS A 82 34.49 -26.77 -95.79
N GLN A 83 33.52 -27.68 -95.62
CA GLN A 83 32.61 -27.60 -94.47
C GLN A 83 33.29 -28.06 -93.18
N ILE A 84 34.12 -29.11 -93.23
CA ILE A 84 34.80 -29.68 -92.04
C ILE A 84 35.87 -28.71 -91.51
N ASP A 85 36.70 -28.12 -92.37
CA ASP A 85 37.72 -27.13 -91.95
C ASP A 85 37.10 -25.83 -91.39
N LYS A 86 35.97 -25.38 -91.95
CA LYS A 86 35.24 -24.21 -91.40
C LYS A 86 34.63 -24.54 -90.04
N ILE A 87 34.06 -25.74 -89.89
CA ILE A 87 33.46 -26.19 -88.63
C ILE A 87 34.55 -26.40 -87.57
N GLU A 88 35.72 -26.91 -87.93
CA GLU A 88 36.86 -27.10 -87.03
C GLU A 88 37.47 -25.76 -86.58
N LYS A 89 37.67 -24.80 -87.50
CA LYS A 89 38.09 -23.43 -87.15
C LYS A 89 37.06 -22.70 -86.30
N LEU A 90 35.75 -22.89 -86.55
CA LEU A 90 34.67 -22.39 -85.69
C LEU A 90 34.68 -23.06 -84.31
N GLY A 91 35.01 -24.35 -84.24
CA GLY A 91 35.22 -25.10 -83.01
C GLY A 91 36.37 -24.53 -82.18
N GLN A 92 37.53 -24.27 -82.79
CA GLN A 92 38.69 -23.68 -82.11
C GLN A 92 38.42 -22.25 -81.59
N VAL A 93 37.68 -21.44 -82.36
CA VAL A 93 37.22 -20.13 -81.90
C VAL A 93 36.22 -20.28 -80.74
N GLY A 94 35.31 -21.24 -80.82
CA GLY A 94 34.39 -21.60 -79.72
C GLY A 94 35.13 -22.05 -78.45
N ASP A 95 36.19 -22.84 -78.59
CA ASP A 95 37.02 -23.33 -77.48
C ASP A 95 37.83 -22.20 -76.84
N PHE A 96 38.32 -21.24 -77.63
CA PHE A 96 38.99 -20.05 -77.09
C PHE A 96 38.00 -19.13 -76.37
N ILE A 97 36.83 -18.90 -76.96
CA ILE A 97 35.74 -18.10 -76.35
C ILE A 97 35.28 -18.77 -75.04
N GLY A 98 35.01 -20.07 -75.06
CA GLY A 98 34.61 -20.84 -73.88
C GLY A 98 35.73 -20.90 -72.83
N GLY A 99 36.98 -21.06 -73.26
CA GLY A 99 38.16 -21.14 -72.40
C GLY A 99 38.49 -19.84 -71.68
N ALA A 100 38.20 -18.68 -72.30
CA ALA A 100 38.41 -17.36 -71.69
C ALA A 100 37.17 -16.85 -70.91
N LEU A 101 35.96 -17.07 -71.42
CA LEU A 101 34.72 -16.59 -70.78
C LEU A 101 34.37 -17.39 -69.53
N ASN A 102 34.55 -18.71 -69.52
CA ASN A 102 34.15 -19.53 -68.36
C ASN A 102 34.91 -19.14 -67.08
N PRO A 103 36.25 -18.98 -67.07
CA PRO A 103 36.98 -18.49 -65.89
C PRO A 103 36.58 -17.06 -65.48
N LEU A 104 36.30 -16.18 -66.45
CA LEU A 104 35.88 -14.81 -66.18
C LEU A 104 34.51 -14.76 -65.49
N PHE A 105 33.54 -15.54 -65.98
CA PHE A 105 32.23 -15.67 -65.33
C PHE A 105 32.34 -16.33 -63.97
N ALA A 106 33.19 -17.36 -63.82
CA ALA A 106 33.45 -17.98 -62.51
C ALA A 106 34.00 -16.98 -61.49
N LEU A 107 34.90 -16.08 -61.91
CA LEU A 107 35.44 -15.01 -61.06
C LEU A 107 34.36 -13.99 -60.67
N PHE A 108 33.50 -13.57 -61.60
CA PHE A 108 32.38 -12.69 -61.28
C PHE A 108 31.36 -13.36 -60.33
N SER A 109 31.00 -14.63 -60.55
CA SER A 109 30.15 -15.40 -59.63
C SER A 109 30.75 -15.51 -58.24
N PHE A 110 32.06 -15.70 -58.13
CA PHE A 110 32.76 -15.74 -56.84
C PHE A 110 32.72 -14.38 -56.11
N ILE A 111 32.96 -13.27 -56.81
CA ILE A 111 32.88 -11.93 -56.21
C ILE A 111 31.46 -11.62 -55.74
N LEU A 112 30.45 -11.94 -56.57
CA LEU A 112 29.03 -11.79 -56.19
C LEU A 112 28.71 -12.59 -54.93
N LEU A 113 29.19 -13.84 -54.82
CA LEU A 113 29.01 -14.66 -53.62
C LEU A 113 29.67 -14.04 -52.38
N LEU A 114 30.92 -13.55 -52.48
CA LEU A 114 31.61 -12.87 -51.38
C LEU A 114 30.85 -11.63 -50.90
N MET A 115 30.28 -10.88 -51.84
CA MET A 115 29.46 -9.71 -51.53
C MET A 115 28.16 -10.11 -50.82
N THR A 116 27.47 -11.16 -51.30
CA THR A 116 26.28 -11.71 -50.64
C THR A 116 26.59 -12.15 -49.21
N VAL A 117 27.69 -12.87 -48.98
CA VAL A 117 28.13 -13.29 -47.64
C VAL A 117 28.39 -12.08 -46.73
N LYS A 118 29.03 -11.03 -47.26
CA LYS A 118 29.27 -9.80 -46.49
C LYS A 118 27.95 -9.13 -46.05
N ILE A 119 26.97 -9.04 -46.95
CA ILE A 119 25.64 -8.49 -46.65
C ILE A 119 24.91 -9.35 -45.62
N GLN A 120 24.91 -10.68 -45.79
CA GLN A 120 24.29 -11.62 -44.85
C GLN A 120 24.90 -11.53 -43.45
N ASN A 121 26.23 -11.43 -43.33
CA ASN A 121 26.91 -11.24 -42.05
C ASN A 121 26.52 -9.93 -41.36
N LYS A 122 26.37 -8.85 -42.13
CA LYS A 122 25.90 -7.55 -41.60
C LYS A 122 24.45 -7.64 -41.12
N ALA A 123 23.57 -8.29 -41.90
CA ALA A 123 22.18 -8.53 -41.51
C ALA A 123 22.08 -9.39 -40.24
N LEU A 124 22.89 -10.44 -40.13
CA LEU A 124 22.95 -11.30 -38.94
C LEU A 124 23.41 -10.52 -37.70
N LYS A 125 24.44 -9.69 -37.85
CA LYS A 125 24.93 -8.83 -36.75
C LYS A 125 23.86 -7.86 -36.28
N ASN A 126 23.17 -7.19 -37.21
CA ASN A 126 22.08 -6.29 -36.87
C ASN A 126 20.92 -7.03 -36.18
N SER A 127 20.58 -8.24 -36.64
CA SER A 127 19.54 -9.07 -36.02
C SER A 127 19.91 -9.50 -34.59
N GLN A 128 21.16 -9.86 -34.34
CA GLN A 128 21.65 -10.16 -32.98
C GLN A 128 21.58 -8.93 -32.07
N GLU A 129 21.92 -7.75 -32.59
CA GLU A 129 21.83 -6.48 -31.87
C GLU A 129 20.37 -6.12 -31.54
N GLU A 130 19.46 -6.24 -32.50
CA GLU A 130 18.02 -6.06 -32.27
C GLU A 130 17.48 -7.02 -31.22
N LEU A 131 17.82 -8.30 -31.28
CA LEU A 131 17.40 -9.29 -30.25
C LEU A 131 17.93 -8.93 -28.86
N LYS A 132 19.16 -8.42 -28.76
CA LYS A 132 19.72 -7.97 -27.49
C LYS A 132 18.92 -6.78 -26.95
N LEU A 133 18.65 -5.78 -27.78
CA LEU A 133 17.83 -4.62 -27.40
C LEU A 133 16.41 -5.02 -27.02
N THR A 134 15.79 -5.96 -27.74
CA THR A 134 14.46 -6.49 -27.40
C THR A 134 14.45 -7.18 -26.04
N ARG A 135 15.47 -8.00 -25.72
CA ARG A 135 15.59 -8.64 -24.41
C ARG A 135 15.75 -7.62 -23.29
N GLU A 136 16.56 -6.59 -23.51
CA GLU A 136 16.73 -5.50 -22.54
C GLU A 136 15.42 -4.74 -22.32
N GLU A 137 14.65 -4.46 -23.37
CA GLU A 137 13.37 -3.77 -23.26
C GLU A 137 12.29 -4.64 -22.61
N LEU A 138 12.24 -5.94 -22.92
CA LEU A 138 11.35 -6.89 -22.25
C LEU A 138 11.66 -6.97 -20.75
N HIS A 139 12.94 -7.00 -20.38
CA HIS A 139 13.35 -6.98 -18.97
C HIS A 139 12.94 -5.69 -18.28
N ARG A 140 13.10 -4.53 -18.93
CA ARG A 140 12.62 -3.24 -18.39
C ARG A 140 11.09 -3.22 -18.23
N SER A 141 10.37 -3.77 -19.20
CA SER A 141 8.91 -3.89 -19.15
C SER A 141 8.45 -4.78 -18.00
N ALA A 142 9.08 -5.95 -17.82
CA ALA A 142 8.80 -6.85 -16.69
C ALA A 142 9.00 -6.15 -15.34
N ASN A 143 10.12 -5.45 -15.15
CA ASN A 143 10.39 -4.70 -13.93
C ASN A 143 9.38 -3.55 -13.71
N ALA A 144 8.94 -2.88 -14.78
CA ALA A 144 7.91 -1.85 -14.68
C ALA A 144 6.56 -2.45 -14.28
N GLN A 145 6.22 -3.63 -14.80
CA GLN A 145 4.99 -4.36 -14.47
C GLN A 145 4.98 -4.84 -13.02
N GLU A 146 6.11 -5.30 -12.47
CA GLU A 146 6.24 -5.65 -11.05
C GLU A 146 5.92 -4.46 -10.14
N LYS A 147 6.52 -3.28 -10.42
CA LYS A 147 6.21 -2.04 -9.69
C LYS A 147 4.76 -1.60 -9.86
N GLN A 148 4.16 -1.85 -11.02
CA GLN A 148 2.76 -1.57 -11.26
C GLN A 148 1.85 -2.48 -10.41
N ILE A 149 2.19 -3.76 -10.26
CA ILE A 149 1.44 -4.70 -9.42
C ILE A 149 1.45 -4.23 -7.95
N GLU A 150 2.59 -3.75 -7.45
CA GLU A 150 2.67 -3.16 -6.11
C GLU A 150 1.74 -1.95 -5.95
N SER A 151 1.74 -1.04 -6.92
CA SER A 151 0.83 0.12 -6.93
C SER A 151 -0.65 -0.30 -6.96
N ILE A 152 -0.99 -1.32 -7.75
CA ILE A 152 -2.37 -1.87 -7.83
C ILE A 152 -2.80 -2.47 -6.50
N LYS A 153 -1.92 -3.15 -5.77
CA LYS A 153 -2.25 -3.68 -4.44
C LYS A 153 -2.64 -2.57 -3.48
N ILE A 154 -1.86 -1.49 -3.44
CA ILE A 154 -2.16 -0.30 -2.61
C ILE A 154 -3.49 0.32 -3.06
N GLN A 155 -3.72 0.47 -4.36
CA GLN A 155 -4.98 1.00 -4.89
C GLN A 155 -6.19 0.15 -4.51
N ASN A 156 -6.08 -1.18 -4.55
CA ASN A 156 -7.15 -2.11 -4.16
C ASN A 156 -7.46 -2.00 -2.65
N PHE A 157 -6.41 -1.90 -1.83
CA PHE A 157 -6.55 -1.65 -0.40
C PHE A 157 -7.27 -0.31 -0.16
N GLU A 158 -6.78 0.79 -0.75
CA GLU A 158 -7.35 2.13 -0.57
C GLU A 158 -8.80 2.17 -1.02
N THR A 159 -9.12 1.56 -2.17
CA THR A 159 -10.50 1.46 -2.67
C THR A 159 -11.41 0.74 -1.67
N THR A 160 -10.96 -0.39 -1.12
CA THR A 160 -11.72 -1.16 -0.13
C THR A 160 -11.89 -0.36 1.16
N PHE A 161 -10.81 0.25 1.66
CA PHE A 161 -10.82 1.10 2.84
C PHE A 161 -11.82 2.25 2.72
N PHE A 162 -11.80 3.01 1.60
CA PHE A 162 -12.71 4.13 1.39
C PHE A 162 -14.17 3.69 1.20
N ASN A 163 -14.40 2.51 0.63
CA ASN A 163 -15.73 1.90 0.58
C ASN A 163 -16.23 1.54 1.98
N MET A 164 -15.39 0.94 2.83
CA MET A 164 -15.76 0.65 4.22
C MET A 164 -16.00 1.93 5.03
N LEU A 165 -15.22 2.99 4.78
CA LEU A 165 -15.41 4.31 5.39
C LEU A 165 -16.75 4.94 4.99
N SER A 166 -17.11 4.80 3.71
CA SER A 166 -18.40 5.27 3.19
C SER A 166 -19.55 4.50 3.82
N LEU A 167 -19.42 3.17 3.91
CA LEU A 167 -20.38 2.30 4.59
C LEU A 167 -20.51 2.64 6.08
N HIS A 168 -19.41 2.95 6.77
CA HIS A 168 -19.43 3.38 8.17
C HIS A 168 -20.27 4.64 8.36
N ASN A 169 -20.08 5.64 7.51
CA ASN A 169 -20.86 6.87 7.53
C ASN A 169 -22.34 6.64 7.19
N GLU A 170 -22.65 5.69 6.31
CA GLU A 170 -24.03 5.30 6.00
C GLU A 170 -24.70 4.60 7.19
N ILE A 171 -24.02 3.62 7.80
CA ILE A 171 -24.50 2.94 9.00
C ILE A 171 -24.78 3.96 10.10
N LEU A 172 -23.84 4.90 10.34
CA LEU A 172 -24.04 5.98 11.31
C LEU A 172 -25.33 6.75 11.02
N LYS A 173 -25.54 7.23 9.78
CA LYS A 173 -26.74 7.98 9.39
C LYS A 173 -28.03 7.18 9.61
N ASN A 174 -27.97 5.86 9.45
CA ASN A 174 -29.12 4.95 9.59
C ASN A 174 -29.39 4.54 11.04
N ILE A 175 -28.57 4.94 12.01
CA ILE A 175 -28.92 4.82 13.44
C ILE A 175 -30.04 5.83 13.70
N VAL A 176 -31.23 5.31 14.04
CA VAL A 176 -32.43 6.12 14.33
C VAL A 176 -32.98 5.71 15.68
N ILE A 177 -33.31 6.71 16.50
CA ILE A 177 -33.99 6.57 17.79
C ILE A 177 -35.03 7.68 17.94
N LYS A 178 -36.00 7.51 18.85
CA LYS A 178 -36.88 8.62 19.23
C LYS A 178 -36.15 9.68 20.05
N ASP A 179 -36.58 10.92 19.87
CA ASP A 179 -36.07 12.05 20.65
C ASP A 179 -36.26 11.85 22.18
N ASN A 180 -35.27 12.33 22.94
CA ASN A 180 -35.17 12.21 24.39
C ASN A 180 -35.38 10.76 24.91
N PRO A 181 -34.56 9.81 24.46
CA PRO A 181 -34.64 8.43 24.92
C PRO A 181 -34.40 8.39 26.42
N SER A 182 -35.08 7.48 27.11
CA SER A 182 -34.89 7.27 28.53
C SER A 182 -34.57 5.82 28.81
N PHE A 183 -33.53 5.59 29.58
CA PHE A 183 -33.28 4.28 30.13
C PHE A 183 -34.09 4.11 31.41
N LYS A 184 -35.01 3.17 31.42
CA LYS A 184 -35.70 2.74 32.65
C LYS A 184 -35.04 1.49 33.18
N TYR A 185 -34.89 1.43 34.49
CA TYR A 185 -34.34 0.26 35.17
C TYR A 185 -35.32 -0.25 36.22
N ARG A 186 -35.29 -1.56 36.48
CA ARG A 186 -36.00 -2.19 37.59
C ARG A 186 -34.97 -2.75 38.57
N ARG A 187 -34.90 -2.16 39.78
CA ARG A 187 -34.18 -2.73 40.94
C ARG A 187 -34.97 -3.95 41.47
N VAL A 188 -34.31 -4.93 42.08
CA VAL A 188 -34.96 -6.18 42.55
C VAL A 188 -34.87 -6.40 44.06
N ASN A 189 -33.75 -6.08 44.71
CA ASN A 189 -33.61 -6.22 46.18
C ASN A 189 -33.11 -4.92 46.82
N ALA A 190 -33.12 -4.88 48.16
CA ALA A 190 -32.49 -3.80 48.93
C ALA A 190 -30.97 -3.70 48.68
N LYS A 191 -30.33 -4.80 48.24
CA LYS A 191 -28.94 -4.86 47.74
C LYS A 191 -28.70 -4.10 46.43
N ASN A 192 -29.69 -3.40 45.88
CA ASN A 192 -29.52 -2.47 44.75
C ASN A 192 -29.11 -3.14 43.41
N GLU A 193 -29.36 -4.43 43.23
CA GLU A 193 -29.17 -5.07 41.92
C GLU A 193 -30.22 -4.60 40.89
N PHE A 194 -29.76 -4.17 39.72
CA PHE A 194 -30.59 -4.14 38.52
C PHE A 194 -30.78 -5.57 37.98
N ASN A 195 -31.96 -5.87 37.45
CA ASN A 195 -32.17 -7.09 36.65
C ASN A 195 -32.27 -6.80 35.15
N SER A 196 -32.72 -5.61 34.78
CA SER A 196 -32.94 -5.22 33.39
C SER A 196 -32.93 -3.71 33.26
N ILE A 197 -32.41 -3.28 32.11
CA ILE A 197 -32.52 -1.93 31.61
C ILE A 197 -33.38 -2.01 30.37
N LYS A 198 -34.26 -1.02 30.18
CA LYS A 198 -35.03 -0.85 28.96
C LYS A 198 -34.72 0.51 28.39
N PHE A 199 -34.42 0.54 27.10
CA PHE A 199 -34.30 1.75 26.33
C PHE A 199 -35.71 2.09 25.86
N GLU A 200 -36.36 3.00 26.58
CA GLU A 200 -37.67 3.48 26.20
C GLU A 200 -37.52 4.73 25.35
N GLU A 201 -37.87 4.54 24.09
CA GLU A 201 -38.26 5.58 23.18
C GLU A 201 -39.60 6.15 23.62
N LYS A 202 -39.60 7.36 24.20
CA LYS A 202 -40.86 8.04 24.48
C LYS A 202 -41.61 8.25 23.15
N PRO A 203 -42.96 8.19 23.15
CA PRO A 203 -43.73 8.52 21.96
C PRO A 203 -43.49 9.99 21.60
N SER A 204 -42.52 10.20 20.71
CA SER A 204 -42.17 11.47 20.11
C SER A 204 -42.48 11.37 18.62
N ASN A 205 -43.01 12.46 18.05
CA ASN A 205 -43.23 12.56 16.60
C ASN A 205 -41.93 12.79 15.84
N ASN A 206 -40.82 13.07 16.53
CA ASN A 206 -39.54 13.37 15.92
C ASN A 206 -38.55 12.22 16.14
N ASP A 207 -38.07 11.68 15.03
CA ASP A 207 -36.94 10.77 14.97
C ASP A 207 -35.64 11.59 14.92
N ILE A 208 -34.64 11.15 15.67
CA ILE A 208 -33.28 11.69 15.59
C ILE A 208 -32.35 10.60 15.06
N SER A 209 -31.36 11.01 14.28
CA SER A 209 -30.47 10.08 13.59
C SER A 209 -29.00 10.46 13.64
N GLY A 210 -28.12 9.53 13.28
CA GLY A 210 -26.70 9.78 13.13
C GLY A 210 -26.03 10.26 14.42
N LYS A 211 -25.16 11.27 14.28
CA LYS A 211 -24.40 11.84 15.39
C LYS A 211 -25.30 12.42 16.50
N ILE A 212 -26.52 12.85 16.17
CA ILE A 212 -27.49 13.36 17.15
C ILE A 212 -28.06 12.20 17.98
N ALA A 213 -28.42 11.09 17.33
CA ALA A 213 -28.85 9.88 18.02
C ALA A 213 -27.76 9.36 18.98
N ILE A 214 -26.52 9.27 18.51
CA ILE A 214 -25.36 8.88 19.34
C ILE A 214 -25.21 9.80 20.56
N LYS A 215 -25.32 11.12 20.36
CA LYS A 215 -25.24 12.09 21.46
C LYS A 215 -26.31 11.86 22.52
N GLU A 216 -27.55 11.58 22.13
CA GLU A 216 -28.63 11.32 23.08
C GLU A 216 -28.50 9.97 23.79
N ILE A 217 -27.98 8.94 23.10
CA ILE A 217 -27.61 7.67 23.75
C ILE A 217 -26.56 7.90 24.83
N VAL A 218 -25.47 8.61 24.51
CA VAL A 218 -24.39 8.92 25.46
C VAL A 218 -24.92 9.68 26.67
N LYS A 219 -25.71 10.73 26.46
CA LYS A 219 -26.37 11.45 27.58
C LYS A 219 -27.27 10.54 28.40
N GLY A 220 -27.99 9.62 27.76
CA GLY A 220 -28.83 8.65 28.45
C GLY A 220 -28.02 7.74 29.38
N ILE A 221 -26.86 7.28 28.92
CA ILE A 221 -25.90 6.49 29.71
C ILE A 221 -25.39 7.32 30.90
N GLU A 222 -24.91 8.55 30.64
CA GLU A 222 -24.39 9.49 31.64
C GLU A 222 -25.45 9.82 32.72
N ARG A 223 -26.72 9.99 32.33
CA ARG A 223 -27.85 10.21 33.27
C ARG A 223 -28.09 9.01 34.19
N ILE A 224 -28.00 7.78 33.69
CA ILE A 224 -28.18 6.60 34.54
C ILE A 224 -27.00 6.46 35.51
N SER A 225 -25.78 6.73 35.05
CA SER A 225 -24.58 6.63 35.89
C SER A 225 -24.52 7.71 36.96
N SER A 226 -25.12 8.89 36.72
CA SER A 226 -25.18 9.98 37.70
C SER A 226 -26.36 9.86 38.69
N THR A 227 -27.45 9.18 38.32
CA THR A 227 -28.64 9.02 39.19
C THR A 227 -28.55 7.83 40.16
N ASN A 228 -27.60 6.90 39.97
CA ASN A 228 -27.49 5.68 40.76
C ASN A 228 -26.17 5.60 41.54
N ILE A 229 -26.26 5.22 42.81
CA ILE A 229 -25.27 5.56 43.86
C ILE A 229 -24.62 4.26 44.35
N TYR A 230 -23.85 3.59 43.47
CA TYR A 230 -23.86 2.11 43.40
C TYR A 230 -22.47 1.43 43.39
N PRO A 231 -22.27 0.28 44.06
CA PRO A 231 -21.03 -0.52 43.99
C PRO A 231 -20.60 -0.91 42.55
N PRO A 232 -19.31 -1.23 42.28
CA PRO A 232 -18.68 -1.24 40.96
C PRO A 232 -18.99 -2.54 40.20
N ARG A 233 -19.34 -3.61 40.93
CA ARG A 233 -19.99 -4.81 40.42
C ARG A 233 -21.31 -4.47 39.72
N ILE A 234 -22.02 -3.44 40.20
CA ILE A 234 -23.22 -2.93 39.52
C ILE A 234 -22.80 -2.11 38.29
N PHE A 235 -21.67 -1.43 38.26
CA PHE A 235 -21.21 -0.69 37.05
C PHE A 235 -20.87 -1.61 35.87
N PHE A 236 -20.16 -2.72 36.08
CA PHE A 236 -19.88 -3.68 35.00
C PHE A 236 -21.18 -4.35 34.49
N ASN A 237 -22.06 -4.76 35.41
CA ASN A 237 -23.36 -5.32 35.04
C ASN A 237 -24.30 -4.28 34.41
N LEU A 238 -24.29 -3.04 34.90
CA LEU A 238 -25.04 -1.91 34.35
C LEU A 238 -24.56 -1.63 32.93
N TYR A 239 -23.24 -1.61 32.69
CA TYR A 239 -22.74 -1.40 31.35
C TYR A 239 -23.13 -2.53 30.40
N ASN A 240 -22.98 -3.80 30.81
CA ASN A 240 -23.41 -4.93 29.98
C ASN A 240 -24.92 -4.87 29.70
N LEU A 241 -25.74 -4.52 30.70
CA LEU A 241 -27.19 -4.32 30.52
C LEU A 241 -27.50 -3.15 29.58
N ILE A 242 -26.78 -2.02 29.70
CA ILE A 242 -26.91 -0.87 28.80
C ILE A 242 -26.55 -1.31 27.38
N HIS A 243 -25.42 -2.01 27.23
CA HIS A 243 -24.94 -2.53 25.96
C HIS A 243 -25.99 -3.44 25.31
N ASP A 244 -26.48 -4.46 26.01
CA ASP A 244 -27.51 -5.38 25.50
C ASP A 244 -28.77 -4.63 25.06
N THR A 245 -29.10 -3.55 25.76
CA THR A 245 -30.28 -2.73 25.46
C THR A 245 -30.10 -1.86 24.20
N ILE A 246 -28.90 -1.31 23.98
CA ILE A 246 -28.61 -0.44 22.83
C ILE A 246 -28.06 -1.19 21.61
N GLN A 247 -27.61 -2.44 21.79
CA GLN A 247 -27.06 -3.30 20.72
C GLN A 247 -27.96 -3.38 19.47
N PRO A 248 -29.32 -3.41 19.56
CA PRO A 248 -30.17 -3.37 18.37
C PRO A 248 -30.00 -2.11 17.52
N TYR A 249 -29.58 -0.99 18.11
CA TYR A 249 -29.41 0.30 17.45
C TYR A 249 -27.98 0.52 16.95
N ILE A 250 -26.98 0.08 17.70
CA ILE A 250 -25.56 0.42 17.45
C ILE A 250 -24.65 -0.78 17.21
N GLY A 251 -25.18 -2.01 17.24
CA GLY A 251 -24.40 -3.23 17.08
C GLY A 251 -23.64 -3.27 15.75
N HIS A 252 -24.34 -3.03 14.64
CA HIS A 252 -23.71 -2.98 13.31
C HIS A 252 -22.68 -1.86 13.18
N TYR A 253 -22.88 -0.74 13.87
CA TYR A 253 -21.93 0.38 13.89
C TYR A 253 -20.61 -0.06 14.51
N PHE A 254 -20.64 -0.69 15.69
CA PHE A 254 -19.42 -1.19 16.34
C PHE A 254 -18.74 -2.34 15.59
N VAL A 255 -19.52 -3.26 15.03
CA VAL A 255 -18.97 -4.32 14.17
C VAL A 255 -18.22 -3.70 13.00
N ASN A 256 -18.76 -2.68 12.34
CA ASN A 256 -18.05 -2.05 11.23
C ASN A 256 -16.75 -1.34 11.69
N ILE A 257 -16.77 -0.65 12.84
CA ILE A 257 -15.54 -0.05 13.40
C ILE A 257 -14.48 -1.12 13.63
N PHE A 258 -14.84 -2.23 14.26
CA PHE A 258 -13.95 -3.36 14.48
C PHE A 258 -13.39 -3.90 13.17
N GLN A 259 -14.24 -4.13 12.16
CA GLN A 259 -13.79 -4.67 10.87
C GLN A 259 -12.85 -3.72 10.12
N ILE A 260 -13.08 -2.40 10.18
CA ILE A 260 -12.17 -1.42 9.57
C ILE A 260 -10.81 -1.44 10.25
N LEU A 261 -10.78 -1.42 11.59
CA LEU A 261 -9.50 -1.47 12.32
C LEU A 261 -8.76 -2.78 12.08
N LYS A 262 -9.47 -3.92 12.09
CA LYS A 262 -8.91 -5.24 11.76
C LYS A 262 -8.37 -5.28 10.34
N PHE A 263 -9.09 -4.73 9.36
CA PHE A 263 -8.67 -4.64 7.97
C PHE A 263 -7.34 -3.85 7.85
N ILE A 264 -7.21 -2.71 8.54
CA ILE A 264 -5.98 -1.92 8.54
C ILE A 264 -4.82 -2.67 9.24
N SER A 265 -5.09 -3.27 10.41
CA SER A 265 -4.07 -3.94 11.23
C SER A 265 -3.52 -5.21 10.56
N THR A 266 -4.38 -5.98 9.90
CA THR A 266 -4.00 -7.28 9.31
C THR A 266 -3.43 -7.19 7.90
N ASP A 267 -3.60 -6.07 7.19
CA ASP A 267 -3.08 -5.93 5.83
C ASP A 267 -1.54 -5.86 5.81
N GLU A 268 -0.90 -6.62 4.92
CA GLU A 268 0.57 -6.66 4.77
C GLU A 268 1.06 -5.77 3.61
N THR A 269 0.16 -5.26 2.78
CA THR A 269 0.50 -4.49 1.58
C THR A 269 0.82 -3.03 1.91
N ILE A 270 0.17 -2.48 2.94
CA ILE A 270 0.39 -1.11 3.38
C ILE A 270 1.49 -1.01 4.43
N SER A 271 2.46 -0.12 4.19
CA SER A 271 3.52 0.19 5.16
C SER A 271 3.06 1.16 6.25
N ASP A 272 2.17 2.10 5.92
CA ASP A 272 1.70 3.15 6.84
C ASP A 272 0.27 2.90 7.32
N LYS A 273 0.11 1.92 8.20
CA LYS A 273 -1.17 1.59 8.86
C LYS A 273 -1.72 2.76 9.67
N LYS A 274 -0.83 3.53 10.31
CA LYS A 274 -1.20 4.65 11.18
C LYS A 274 -1.87 5.78 10.41
N LYS A 275 -1.44 6.06 9.17
CA LYS A 275 -2.12 7.02 8.28
C LYS A 275 -3.59 6.67 8.09
N TYR A 276 -3.91 5.40 7.79
CA TYR A 276 -5.29 4.97 7.55
C TYR A 276 -6.12 4.93 8.83
N SER A 277 -5.54 4.47 9.94
CA SER A 277 -6.24 4.50 11.23
C SER A 277 -6.54 5.93 11.67
N ASN A 278 -5.63 6.88 11.44
CA ASN A 278 -5.83 8.29 11.75
C ASN A 278 -6.93 8.91 10.87
N LEU A 279 -6.97 8.56 9.58
CA LEU A 279 -8.01 9.00 8.66
C LEU A 279 -9.39 8.48 9.07
N PHE A 280 -9.46 7.24 9.55
CA PHE A 280 -10.68 6.67 10.09
C PHE A 280 -11.07 7.34 11.41
N ARG A 281 -10.13 7.50 12.35
CA ARG A 281 -10.32 8.19 13.65
C ARG A 281 -10.85 9.61 13.47
N ALA A 282 -10.39 10.33 12.44
CA ALA A 282 -10.83 11.68 12.13
C ALA A 282 -12.33 11.81 11.77
N GLN A 283 -13.02 10.70 11.46
CA GLN A 283 -14.46 10.73 11.19
C GLN A 283 -15.33 10.83 12.47
N PHE A 284 -14.77 10.44 13.62
CA PHE A 284 -15.50 10.29 14.87
C PHE A 284 -15.71 11.64 15.55
N SER A 285 -16.94 11.90 16.00
CA SER A 285 -17.20 12.97 16.94
C SER A 285 -16.80 12.59 18.38
N SER A 286 -16.69 13.57 19.27
CA SER A 286 -16.37 13.34 20.68
C SER A 286 -17.35 12.37 21.35
N ASN A 287 -18.64 12.43 21.02
CA ASN A 287 -19.64 11.51 21.58
C ASN A 287 -19.50 10.08 21.01
N GLU A 288 -19.11 9.93 19.75
CA GLU A 288 -18.82 8.62 19.17
C GLU A 288 -17.60 7.98 19.85
N LEU A 289 -16.53 8.75 20.09
CA LEU A 289 -15.35 8.28 20.82
C LEU A 289 -15.70 7.89 22.27
N LYS A 290 -16.54 8.67 22.96
CA LYS A 290 -17.04 8.31 24.31
C LYS A 290 -17.85 7.02 24.29
N LEU A 291 -18.78 6.89 23.33
CA LEU A 291 -19.62 5.71 23.24
C LEU A 291 -18.78 4.45 22.95
N LEU A 292 -17.76 4.59 22.09
CA LEU A 292 -16.77 3.55 21.82
C LEU A 292 -15.92 3.22 23.06
N PHE A 293 -15.50 4.23 23.81
CA PHE A 293 -14.79 4.07 25.08
C PHE A 293 -15.63 3.30 26.11
N TYR A 294 -16.93 3.53 26.16
CA TYR A 294 -17.82 2.71 27.00
C TYR A 294 -17.95 1.29 26.43
N HIS A 295 -18.09 1.14 25.11
CA HIS A 295 -18.25 -0.16 24.45
C HIS A 295 -17.09 -1.12 24.64
N CYS A 296 -15.86 -0.67 24.44
CA CYS A 296 -14.69 -1.52 24.62
C CYS A 296 -14.40 -1.86 26.10
N ALA A 297 -15.03 -1.17 27.06
CA ALA A 297 -14.96 -1.50 28.48
C ALA A 297 -15.94 -2.61 28.90
N GLY A 298 -16.91 -2.96 28.05
CA GLY A 298 -17.86 -4.06 28.29
C GLY A 298 -17.32 -5.44 27.92
N LYS A 299 -18.04 -6.50 28.32
CA LYS A 299 -17.61 -7.90 28.16
C LYS A 299 -17.33 -8.33 26.71
N ILE A 300 -18.03 -7.75 25.73
CA ILE A 300 -17.92 -8.13 24.31
C ILE A 300 -16.79 -7.36 23.61
N GLY A 301 -16.54 -6.11 24.00
CA GLY A 301 -15.50 -5.26 23.39
C GLY A 301 -14.09 -5.48 23.95
N SER A 302 -13.95 -6.23 25.05
CA SER A 302 -12.71 -6.33 25.83
C SER A 302 -11.66 -7.30 25.30
N GLU A 303 -11.96 -8.14 24.31
CA GLU A 303 -11.00 -9.14 23.79
C GLU A 303 -10.19 -8.60 22.61
N GLU A 304 -10.64 -8.77 21.36
CA GLU A 304 -9.87 -8.36 20.18
C GLU A 304 -10.03 -6.86 19.85
N PHE A 305 -11.21 -6.28 20.10
CA PHE A 305 -11.50 -4.92 19.69
C PHE A 305 -10.63 -3.89 20.44
N LYS A 306 -10.49 -4.08 21.74
CA LYS A 306 -9.59 -3.28 22.58
C LYS A 306 -8.15 -3.25 22.05
N ASN A 307 -7.61 -4.39 21.59
CA ASN A 307 -6.23 -4.45 21.08
C ASN A 307 -6.01 -3.51 19.89
N TYR A 308 -6.98 -3.45 18.97
CA TYR A 308 -6.89 -2.52 17.83
C TYR A 308 -7.02 -1.05 18.25
N ILE A 309 -7.85 -0.76 19.25
CA ILE A 309 -7.98 0.59 19.81
C ILE A 309 -6.65 1.06 20.41
N GLU A 310 -5.96 0.17 21.12
CA GLU A 310 -4.64 0.42 21.70
C GLU A 310 -3.55 0.56 20.63
N GLU A 311 -3.49 -0.38 19.67
CA GLU A 311 -2.54 -0.35 18.54
C GLU A 311 -2.59 0.99 17.79
N PHE A 312 -3.80 1.51 17.56
CA PHE A 312 -4.02 2.72 16.79
C PHE A 312 -4.16 3.99 17.62
N ASN A 313 -3.92 3.95 18.93
CA ASN A 313 -4.07 5.09 19.85
C ASN A 313 -5.45 5.78 19.67
N PHE A 314 -6.51 5.01 19.52
CA PHE A 314 -7.77 5.55 18.97
C PHE A 314 -8.45 6.60 19.86
N PHE A 315 -8.10 6.66 21.15
CA PHE A 315 -8.62 7.62 22.13
C PHE A 315 -7.74 8.84 22.36
N GLU A 316 -6.77 9.11 21.49
CA GLU A 316 -5.91 10.30 21.58
C GLU A 316 -6.68 11.63 21.69
N HIS A 317 -7.85 11.74 21.06
CA HIS A 317 -8.70 12.94 21.14
C HIS A 317 -9.97 12.74 21.99
N LEU A 318 -9.99 11.73 22.85
CA LEU A 318 -11.09 11.52 23.78
C LEU A 318 -11.09 12.65 24.83
N ILE A 319 -12.24 13.30 25.01
CA ILE A 319 -12.42 14.32 26.04
C ILE A 319 -12.61 13.61 27.38
N ILE A 320 -11.70 13.86 28.32
CA ILE A 320 -11.74 13.32 29.68
C ILE A 320 -12.80 14.06 30.50
N GLU A 321 -13.85 13.36 30.91
CA GLU A 321 -14.90 13.92 31.76
C GLU A 321 -14.67 13.56 33.21
N LYS A 322 -14.00 14.48 33.90
CA LYS A 322 -13.53 14.25 35.28
C LYS A 322 -14.66 14.01 36.27
N GLU A 323 -15.85 14.55 36.02
CA GLU A 323 -17.00 14.43 36.92
C GLU A 323 -17.84 13.16 36.66
N GLU A 324 -17.65 12.49 35.52
CA GLU A 324 -18.47 11.33 35.14
C GLU A 324 -18.02 10.04 35.85
N HIS A 325 -18.90 9.45 36.65
CA HIS A 325 -18.60 8.27 37.45
C HIS A 325 -18.23 7.05 36.61
N ILE A 326 -18.89 6.84 35.47
CA ILE A 326 -18.57 5.72 34.58
C ILE A 326 -17.17 5.87 33.98
N PHE A 327 -16.76 7.12 33.69
CA PHE A 327 -15.45 7.44 33.16
C PHE A 327 -14.36 7.17 34.22
N LYS A 328 -14.56 7.64 35.46
CA LYS A 328 -13.69 7.32 36.60
C LYS A 328 -13.57 5.81 36.82
N PHE A 329 -14.68 5.09 36.78
CA PHE A 329 -14.72 3.63 36.97
C PHE A 329 -13.91 2.87 35.90
N ILE A 330 -14.08 3.20 34.63
CA ILE A 330 -13.35 2.52 33.53
C ILE A 330 -11.84 2.73 33.68
N ILE A 331 -11.43 3.95 34.02
CA ILE A 331 -10.02 4.34 34.14
C ILE A 331 -9.36 3.69 35.36
N SER A 332 -10.02 3.69 36.51
CA SER A 332 -9.47 3.07 37.73
C SER A 332 -9.26 1.56 37.61
N ASN A 333 -10.00 0.90 36.72
CA ASN A 333 -9.85 -0.54 36.47
C ASN A 333 -8.76 -0.84 35.44
N TYR A 334 -8.03 0.17 34.95
CA TYR A 334 -6.99 0.04 33.93
C TYR A 334 -7.48 -0.79 32.72
N LEU A 335 -8.74 -0.57 32.33
CA LEU A 335 -9.35 -1.30 31.22
C LEU A 335 -8.72 -0.96 29.87
N TYR A 336 -7.91 0.09 29.79
CA TYR A 336 -7.11 0.45 28.62
C TYR A 336 -5.66 0.69 29.02
N SER A 337 -4.75 0.29 28.16
CA SER A 337 -3.36 0.73 28.19
C SER A 337 -3.27 2.24 27.87
N ASP A 338 -2.26 2.91 28.43
CA ASP A 338 -1.97 4.31 28.16
C ASP A 338 -1.65 4.58 26.67
N TYR A 339 -1.20 3.57 25.92
CA TYR A 339 -1.01 3.63 24.47
C TYR A 339 -2.30 4.03 23.72
N ALA A 340 -3.48 3.61 24.18
CA ALA A 340 -4.76 3.97 23.56
C ALA A 340 -4.96 5.50 23.43
N PHE A 341 -4.26 6.30 24.25
CA PHE A 341 -4.39 7.74 24.32
C PHE A 341 -3.26 8.50 23.58
N GLY A 342 -2.31 7.80 22.96
CA GLY A 342 -1.27 8.41 22.13
C GLY A 342 -0.53 9.55 22.82
N ASP A 343 -0.46 10.71 22.17
CA ASP A 343 0.22 11.90 22.70
C ASP A 343 -0.45 12.47 23.97
N GLU A 344 -1.73 12.19 24.18
CA GLU A 344 -2.52 12.65 25.32
C GLU A 344 -2.45 11.70 26.53
N LYS A 345 -1.64 10.63 26.46
CA LYS A 345 -1.46 9.66 27.55
C LYS A 345 -1.11 10.28 28.90
N ASN A 346 -0.36 11.39 28.91
CA ASN A 346 0.00 12.06 30.15
C ASN A 346 -1.22 12.68 30.84
N LYS A 347 -2.17 13.25 30.08
CA LYS A 347 -3.42 13.77 30.66
C LYS A 347 -4.24 12.64 31.28
N PHE A 348 -4.28 11.50 30.61
CA PHE A 348 -4.95 10.30 31.09
C PHE A 348 -4.29 9.74 32.36
N ASN A 349 -2.97 9.56 32.35
CA ASN A 349 -2.21 9.04 33.50
C ASN A 349 -2.35 9.97 34.72
N ASN A 350 -2.28 11.29 34.52
CA ASN A 350 -2.52 12.26 35.59
C ASN A 350 -3.94 12.16 36.16
N PHE A 351 -4.94 11.93 35.30
CA PHE A 351 -6.31 11.73 35.76
C PHE A 351 -6.48 10.44 36.55
N ALA A 352 -5.88 9.33 36.08
CA ALA A 352 -5.86 8.07 36.81
C ALA A 352 -5.19 8.21 38.18
N GLN A 353 -4.04 8.89 38.25
CA GLN A 353 -3.36 9.19 39.51
C GLN A 353 -4.22 10.03 40.46
N ASN A 354 -4.89 11.07 39.97
CA ASN A 354 -5.79 11.87 40.81
C ASN A 354 -6.92 11.02 41.42
N ILE A 355 -7.46 10.05 40.67
CA ILE A 355 -8.45 9.11 41.21
C ILE A 355 -7.83 8.26 42.35
N LEU A 356 -6.59 7.80 42.21
CA LEU A 356 -5.90 7.05 43.27
C LEU A 356 -5.68 7.90 44.53
N TYR A 357 -5.25 9.14 44.38
CA TYR A 357 -5.11 10.07 45.50
C TYR A 357 -6.47 10.37 46.17
N GLU A 358 -7.52 10.62 45.40
CA GLU A 358 -8.89 10.80 45.90
C GLU A 358 -9.36 9.58 46.71
N ASN A 359 -9.08 8.37 46.23
CA ASN A 359 -9.39 7.13 46.93
C ASN A 359 -8.59 6.98 48.24
N LYS A 360 -7.29 7.30 48.22
CA LYS A 360 -6.42 7.24 49.40
C LYS A 360 -6.91 8.16 50.52
N GLU A 361 -7.13 9.45 50.20
CA GLU A 361 -7.66 10.43 51.16
C GLU A 361 -8.96 9.95 51.79
N CYS A 362 -9.82 9.36 50.98
CA CYS A 362 -11.10 8.84 51.42
C CYS A 362 -10.93 7.68 52.41
N PHE A 363 -10.06 6.70 52.13
CA PHE A 363 -9.78 5.60 53.06
C PHE A 363 -9.11 6.03 54.36
N GLU A 364 -8.20 7.00 54.30
CA GLU A 364 -7.59 7.58 55.50
C GLU A 364 -8.63 8.31 56.36
N GLY A 365 -9.53 9.06 55.73
CA GLY A 365 -10.67 9.68 56.41
C GLY A 365 -11.55 8.64 57.11
N ILE A 366 -11.91 7.56 56.42
CA ILE A 366 -12.68 6.45 56.98
C ILE A 366 -11.97 5.80 58.16
N LYS A 367 -10.66 5.53 58.03
CA LYS A 367 -9.83 4.97 59.12
C LYS A 367 -9.92 5.84 60.38
N ASN A 368 -10.02 7.16 60.19
CA ASN A 368 -10.13 8.15 61.25
C ASN A 368 -11.58 8.47 61.66
N GLY A 369 -12.57 7.69 61.21
CA GLY A 369 -13.99 7.87 61.55
C GLY A 369 -14.69 9.02 60.82
N GLN A 370 -14.07 9.59 59.78
CA GLN A 370 -14.66 10.64 58.94
C GLN A 370 -15.54 10.02 57.84
N TYR A 371 -16.68 10.66 57.55
CA TYR A 371 -17.51 10.27 56.39
C TYR A 371 -16.87 10.75 55.08
N CYS A 372 -16.87 9.90 54.07
CA CYS A 372 -16.43 10.22 52.72
C CYS A 372 -17.59 10.08 51.73
N ASP A 373 -17.96 11.16 51.04
CA ASP A 373 -18.99 11.15 49.98
C ASP A 373 -18.42 10.81 48.60
N LYS A 374 -17.09 10.66 48.48
CA LYS A 374 -16.41 10.31 47.24
C LYS A 374 -16.59 8.81 46.97
N TYR A 375 -16.87 8.48 45.71
CA TYR A 375 -16.97 7.10 45.26
C TYR A 375 -15.62 6.41 45.35
N ILE A 376 -15.52 5.39 46.19
CA ILE A 376 -14.25 4.72 46.47
C ILE A 376 -14.10 3.49 45.58
N LEU A 377 -13.09 3.47 44.71
CA LEU A 377 -12.84 2.35 43.81
C LEU A 377 -11.82 1.40 44.45
N ILE A 378 -12.30 0.29 45.04
CA ILE A 378 -11.44 -0.78 45.58
C ILE A 378 -11.25 -1.86 44.52
N ARG A 379 -10.00 -2.12 44.16
CA ARG A 379 -9.60 -3.33 43.44
C ARG A 379 -9.54 -4.48 44.45
N LYS A 380 -10.35 -5.54 44.29
CA LYS A 380 -10.19 -6.76 45.10
C LYS A 380 -9.42 -7.82 44.32
N TYR A 381 -8.40 -8.39 44.96
CA TYR A 381 -7.62 -9.52 44.48
C TYR A 381 -8.41 -10.85 44.60
N TYR A 382 -8.36 -11.62 43.50
CA TYR A 382 -8.60 -13.06 43.31
C TYR A 382 -10.01 -13.69 43.43
N GLU A 383 -10.33 -14.43 42.37
CA GLU A 383 -11.30 -15.53 42.17
C GLU A 383 -12.80 -15.31 42.34
N SER A 384 -13.25 -14.16 42.84
CA SER A 384 -14.65 -13.77 42.69
C SER A 384 -14.76 -12.28 42.38
N ASN A 385 -15.50 -11.93 41.31
CA ASN A 385 -15.65 -10.57 40.76
C ASN A 385 -16.37 -9.60 41.75
N ASP A 386 -15.78 -9.27 42.89
CA ASP A 386 -16.38 -8.67 44.11
C ASP A 386 -15.88 -7.24 44.42
N TYR A 387 -16.09 -6.32 43.49
CA TYR A 387 -15.76 -4.90 43.66
C TYR A 387 -16.72 -4.19 44.64
N ILE A 388 -16.22 -3.21 45.43
CA ILE A 388 -17.02 -2.38 46.36
C ILE A 388 -16.79 -0.87 46.05
N LEU A 389 -17.87 -0.13 45.79
CA LEU A 389 -17.98 1.32 45.66
C LEU A 389 -18.92 1.66 46.80
N ALA A 390 -18.39 2.27 47.84
CA ALA A 390 -19.19 2.69 48.97
C ALA A 390 -19.65 4.13 48.73
N LYS A 391 -20.97 4.34 48.64
CA LYS A 391 -21.60 5.62 48.94
C LYS A 391 -22.81 5.35 49.83
N GLU A 392 -22.52 4.96 51.07
CA GLU A 392 -23.49 5.04 52.15
C GLU A 392 -22.78 5.69 53.35
N ASN A 393 -23.56 6.34 54.22
CA ASN A 393 -23.13 6.79 55.55
C ASN A 393 -22.47 5.62 56.28
N ILE A 394 -21.15 5.48 56.24
CA ILE A 394 -20.50 4.29 56.79
C ILE A 394 -19.56 4.67 57.95
N GLN A 395 -19.95 4.28 59.16
CA GLN A 395 -19.07 4.16 60.33
C GLN A 395 -18.59 2.71 60.56
N ASN A 396 -19.09 1.76 59.76
CA ASN A 396 -18.73 0.34 59.83
C ASN A 396 -18.37 -0.20 58.43
N ILE A 397 -17.34 0.38 57.78
CA ILE A 397 -16.71 -0.23 56.58
C ILE A 397 -16.21 -1.64 56.94
N SER A 398 -15.96 -1.88 58.24
CA SER A 398 -15.76 -3.17 58.89
C SER A 398 -16.81 -4.26 58.59
N THR A 399 -18.04 -3.91 58.15
CA THR A 399 -19.09 -4.91 57.84
C THR A 399 -19.16 -5.29 56.36
N VAL A 400 -18.62 -4.46 55.45
CA VAL A 400 -18.65 -4.69 53.99
C VAL A 400 -17.32 -5.27 53.50
N ILE A 401 -16.21 -4.86 54.09
CA ILE A 401 -14.88 -5.42 53.82
C ILE A 401 -14.64 -6.54 54.83
N HIS A 402 -15.21 -7.71 54.58
CA HIS A 402 -15.32 -8.78 55.59
C HIS A 402 -14.00 -9.52 55.89
N ASP A 403 -12.91 -9.12 55.23
CA ASP A 403 -11.61 -9.78 55.14
C ASP A 403 -10.44 -8.78 55.02
N GLY A 404 -10.52 -7.81 54.11
CA GLY A 404 -9.49 -6.80 53.86
C GLY A 404 -9.40 -5.74 54.96
N ASN A 405 -8.32 -5.73 55.73
CA ASN A 405 -8.01 -4.62 56.63
C ASN A 405 -7.87 -3.32 55.79
N ILE A 406 -8.52 -2.22 56.19
CA ILE A 406 -8.45 -0.90 55.51
C ILE A 406 -6.99 -0.46 55.31
N GLU A 407 -6.10 -0.82 56.23
CA GLU A 407 -4.66 -0.54 56.11
C GLU A 407 -3.99 -1.24 54.93
N VAL A 408 -4.44 -2.45 54.58
CA VAL A 408 -3.93 -3.18 53.42
C VAL A 408 -4.33 -2.47 52.13
N ILE A 409 -5.57 -1.98 52.06
CA ILE A 409 -6.09 -1.25 50.89
C ILE A 409 -5.36 0.09 50.72
N ILE A 410 -5.14 0.84 51.80
CA ILE A 410 -4.36 2.09 51.76
C ILE A 410 -2.95 1.81 51.23
N LYS A 411 -2.29 0.76 51.75
CA LYS A 411 -0.95 0.38 51.34
C LYS A 411 -0.88 -0.04 49.86
N GLU A 412 -1.88 -0.76 49.35
CA GLU A 412 -1.94 -1.12 47.92
C GLU A 412 -2.13 0.10 47.02
N ILE A 413 -2.97 1.06 47.42
CA ILE A 413 -3.13 2.32 46.71
C ILE A 413 -1.80 3.11 46.72
N GLU A 414 -1.10 3.15 47.86
CA GLU A 414 0.23 3.74 47.96
C GLU A 414 1.24 3.06 47.03
N ASP A 415 1.25 1.73 46.97
CA ASP A 415 2.12 0.97 46.07
C ASP A 415 1.82 1.26 44.59
N GLU A 416 0.56 1.41 44.19
CA GLU A 416 0.21 1.81 42.81
C GLU A 416 0.57 3.27 42.51
N ILE A 417 0.34 4.19 43.44
CA ILE A 417 0.80 5.59 43.32
C ILE A 417 2.31 5.61 43.11
N ASN A 418 3.07 4.86 43.92
CA ASN A 418 4.53 4.76 43.82
C ASN A 418 4.99 4.11 42.51
N LYS A 419 4.32 3.07 42.01
CA LYS A 419 4.61 2.48 40.69
C LYS A 419 4.38 3.46 39.54
N SER A 420 3.38 4.34 39.67
CA SER A 420 3.04 5.31 38.64
C SER A 420 3.93 6.57 38.65
N ASN A 421 4.73 6.78 39.70
CA ASN A 421 5.71 7.87 39.83
C ASN A 421 7.15 7.31 39.91
N PRO A 422 7.92 7.25 38.81
CA PRO A 422 9.30 6.74 38.85
C PRO A 422 10.29 7.64 39.61
N SER A 423 9.86 8.77 40.16
CA SER A 423 10.74 9.79 40.77
C SER A 423 10.98 9.61 42.28
N SER A 424 10.49 8.54 42.91
CA SER A 424 10.72 8.26 44.34
C SER A 424 11.41 6.93 44.65
N GLN A 425 11.97 6.23 43.66
CA GLN A 425 12.98 5.21 43.94
C GLN A 425 14.32 5.91 44.19
N GLU A 426 14.61 6.22 45.46
CA GLU A 426 16.00 6.39 45.89
C GLU A 426 16.77 5.11 45.53
N PRO A 427 17.98 5.23 44.98
CA PRO A 427 18.83 4.07 44.72
C PRO A 427 19.25 3.47 46.06
N GLN A 428 18.85 2.23 46.33
CA GLN A 428 19.53 1.37 47.28
C GLN A 428 20.51 0.45 46.55
#